data_AF-A0A3B8MX34-F1
#
_entry.id   AF-A0A3B8MX34-F1
#
_cell.length_a   1.000
_cell.length_b   1.000
_cell.length_c   1.000
_cell.angle_alpha   90.00
_cell.angle_beta   90.00
_cell.angle_gamma   90.00
#
_symmetry.space_group_name_H-M   'P 1'
#
loop_
_entity.id
_entity.type
_entity.pdbx_description
1 polymer ?
#
loop_
_entity_poly.entity_id
_entity_poly.type
_entity_poly.pdbx_seq_one_letter_code
_entity_poly.pdbx_strand_id
1 'polypeptide(L)'
;MAVRMSKVERQRLLKEKINTNPFYTDDELAEMFGVSVQTIRLDRMELGIPEVRERIKSVAEENYQKVRTITGTEVVGELIDLELGKRGISIFEPTEDMVFVKTKIVKGQYIYS
;
A
#
# COMPACT_ATOMS: atom_id res chain seq x y z
N MET A 1 -3.23 10.93 38.29
CA MET A 1 -2.13 11.70 37.68
C MET A 1 -1.91 11.16 36.28
N ALA A 2 -2.23 11.91 35.23
CA ALA A 2 -1.98 11.48 33.86
C ALA A 2 -0.46 11.51 33.61
N VAL A 3 0.13 10.33 33.38
CA VAL A 3 1.55 10.19 33.08
C VAL A 3 1.82 10.95 31.79
N ARG A 4 2.54 12.08 31.89
CA ARG A 4 3.05 12.80 30.73
C ARG A 4 4.01 11.85 30.00
N MET A 5 3.58 11.32 28.85
CA MET A 5 4.45 10.54 28.00
C MET A 5 5.73 11.32 27.72
N SER A 6 6.88 10.67 27.87
CA SER A 6 8.16 11.30 27.58
C SER A 6 8.26 11.60 26.08
N LYS A 7 8.98 12.67 25.71
CA LYS A 7 9.19 13.05 24.30
C LYS A 7 9.75 11.88 23.49
N VAL A 8 10.71 11.15 24.06
CA VAL A 8 11.37 9.99 23.43
C VAL A 8 10.37 8.87 23.14
N GLU A 9 9.50 8.56 24.08
CA GLU A 9 8.51 7.50 23.93
C GLU A 9 7.42 7.89 22.94
N ARG A 10 6.98 9.15 22.95
CA ARG A 10 6.06 9.68 21.94
C ARG A 10 6.66 9.61 20.53
N GLN A 11 7.92 10.01 20.37
CA GLN A 11 8.62 9.92 19.08
C GLN A 11 8.76 8.48 18.58
N ARG A 12 9.06 7.53 19.49
CA ARG A 12 9.10 6.10 19.14
C ARG A 12 7.74 5.62 18.64
N LEU A 13 6.68 5.89 19.39
CA LEU A 13 5.32 5.47 19.04
C LEU A 13 4.80 6.18 17.78
N LEU A 14 5.17 7.44 17.57
CA LEU A 14 4.86 8.20 16.36
C LEU A 14 5.44 7.50 15.12
N LYS A 15 6.70 7.08 15.19
CA LYS A 15 7.35 6.32 14.12
C LYS A 15 6.68 4.96 13.88
N GLU A 16 6.36 4.22 14.94
CA GLU A 16 5.64 2.94 14.82
C GLU A 16 4.25 3.12 14.18
N LYS A 17 3.50 4.14 14.59
CA LYS A 17 2.16 4.44 14.05
C LYS A 17 2.21 4.82 12.58
N ILE A 18 3.14 5.68 12.19
CA ILE A 18 3.30 6.10 10.79
C ILE A 18 3.79 4.93 9.91
N ASN A 19 4.64 4.05 10.43
CA ASN A 19 5.02 2.81 9.73
C ASN A 19 3.85 1.84 9.56
N THR A 20 2.97 1.75 10.56
CA THR A 20 1.79 0.86 10.51
C THR A 20 0.74 1.41 9.55
N ASN A 21 0.52 2.72 9.57
CA ASN A 21 -0.41 3.39 8.68
C ASN A 21 0.16 4.76 8.25
N PRO A 22 0.70 4.86 7.03
CA PRO A 22 1.34 6.08 6.54
C PRO A 22 0.34 7.21 6.25
N PHE A 23 -0.96 6.91 6.27
CA PHE A 23 -2.04 7.85 5.94
C PHE A 23 -2.48 8.73 7.12
N TYR A 24 -1.98 8.47 8.34
CA TYR A 24 -2.33 9.30 9.49
C TYR A 24 -1.96 10.77 9.28
N THR A 25 -2.95 11.64 9.50
CA THR A 25 -2.79 13.08 9.47
C THR A 25 -2.16 13.60 10.77
N ASP A 26 -1.57 14.80 10.72
CA ASP A 26 -0.98 15.40 11.91
C ASP A 26 -2.04 15.71 12.98
N ASP A 27 -3.27 16.00 12.56
CA ASP A 27 -4.43 16.25 13.44
C ASP A 27 -4.83 14.97 14.19
N GLU A 28 -4.96 13.83 13.51
CA GLU A 28 -5.24 12.54 14.14
C GLU A 28 -4.14 12.10 15.09
N LEU A 29 -2.87 12.32 14.72
CA LEU A 29 -1.72 12.03 15.58
C LEU A 29 -1.72 12.93 16.82
N ALA A 30 -2.04 14.21 16.66
CA ALA A 30 -2.13 15.16 17.76
C ALA A 30 -3.21 14.75 18.76
N GLU A 31 -4.39 14.35 18.27
CA GLU A 31 -5.49 13.84 19.10
C GLU A 31 -5.10 12.54 19.81
N MET A 32 -4.50 11.58 19.10
CA MET A 32 -4.06 10.30 19.67
C MET A 32 -3.02 10.46 20.80
N PHE A 33 -2.09 11.40 20.65
CA PHE A 33 -1.04 11.66 21.65
C PHE A 33 -1.43 12.73 22.68
N GLY A 34 -2.62 13.36 22.54
CA GLY A 34 -3.08 14.44 23.42
C GLY A 34 -2.16 15.66 23.41
N VAL A 35 -1.52 15.95 22.26
CA VAL A 35 -0.58 17.07 22.09
C VAL A 35 -1.07 18.02 20.99
N SER A 36 -0.41 19.16 20.84
CA SER A 36 -0.71 20.05 19.72
C SER A 36 -0.20 19.48 18.40
N VAL A 37 -0.87 19.83 17.30
CA VAL A 37 -0.42 19.54 15.92
C VAL A 37 1.01 20.07 15.69
N GLN A 38 1.35 21.21 16.27
CA GLN A 38 2.71 21.78 16.19
C GLN A 38 3.76 20.86 16.84
N THR A 39 3.42 20.21 17.96
CA THR A 39 4.30 19.25 18.62
C THR A 39 4.54 18.02 17.74
N ILE A 40 3.51 17.50 17.07
CA ILE A 40 3.65 16.40 16.12
C ILE A 40 4.52 16.80 14.92
N ARG A 41 4.33 18.00 14.37
CA ARG A 41 5.17 18.51 13.28
C ARG A 41 6.64 18.60 13.68
N LEU A 42 6.95 19.13 14.86
CA LEU A 42 8.31 19.19 15.38
C LEU A 42 8.91 17.80 15.57
N ASP A 43 8.16 16.87 16.18
CA ASP A 43 8.62 15.50 16.39
C ASP A 43 8.88 14.77 15.05
N ARG A 44 8.03 14.99 14.05
CA ARG A 44 8.23 14.45 12.70
C ARG A 44 9.46 15.03 12.02
N MET A 45 9.69 16.35 12.13
CA MET A 45 10.88 16.99 11.56
C MET A 45 12.16 16.45 12.19
N GLU A 46 12.18 16.26 13.51
CA GLU A 46 13.32 15.65 14.21
C GLU A 46 13.55 14.18 13.79
N LEU A 47 12.48 13.44 13.52
CA LEU A 47 12.55 12.06 13.06
C LEU A 47 12.76 11.92 11.53
N GLY A 48 12.80 13.03 10.79
CA GLY A 48 12.91 13.03 9.33
C GLY A 48 11.69 12.41 8.62
N ILE A 49 10.50 12.49 9.21
CA ILE A 49 9.28 11.88 8.67
C ILE A 49 8.57 12.84 7.69
N PRO A 50 8.49 12.50 6.39
CA PRO A 50 7.92 13.37 5.35
C PRO A 50 6.40 13.50 5.47
N GLU A 51 5.85 14.58 4.91
CA GLU A 51 4.43 14.96 4.97
C GLU A 51 3.49 13.85 4.48
N VAL A 52 2.23 13.89 4.92
CA VAL A 52 1.22 12.88 4.54
C VAL A 52 1.15 12.73 3.02
N ARG A 53 1.17 13.86 2.30
CA ARG A 53 1.13 13.89 0.84
C ARG A 53 2.33 13.19 0.20
N GLU A 54 3.53 13.42 0.73
CA GLU A 54 4.75 12.76 0.25
C GLU A 54 4.74 11.27 0.56
N ARG A 55 4.28 10.88 1.76
CA ARG A 55 4.14 9.46 2.13
C ARG A 55 3.15 8.71 1.24
N ILE A 56 2.00 9.33 0.95
CA ILE A 56 1.00 8.76 0.02
C ILE A 56 1.64 8.54 -1.35
N LYS A 57 2.42 9.52 -1.83
CA LYS A 57 3.11 9.42 -3.11
C LYS A 57 4.12 8.27 -3.11
N SER A 58 4.92 8.12 -2.07
CA SER A 58 5.88 7.01 -1.96
C SER A 58 5.21 5.64 -1.93
N VAL A 59 4.10 5.49 -1.19
CA VAL A 59 3.33 4.23 -1.15
C VAL A 59 2.71 3.92 -2.52
N ALA A 60 2.19 4.94 -3.20
CA ALA A 60 1.65 4.80 -4.54
C ALA A 60 2.74 4.40 -5.55
N GLU A 61 3.92 5.04 -5.50
CA GLU A 61 5.06 4.71 -6.38
C GLU A 61 5.61 3.31 -6.14
N GLU A 62 5.75 2.87 -4.88
CA GLU A 62 6.17 1.50 -4.57
C GLU A 62 5.17 0.46 -5.10
N ASN A 63 3.87 0.71 -4.97
CA ASN A 63 2.86 -0.21 -5.48
C ASN A 63 2.83 -0.22 -7.02
N TYR A 64 2.94 0.96 -7.65
CA TYR A 64 3.02 1.08 -9.12
C TYR A 64 4.26 0.41 -9.70
N GLN A 65 5.42 0.49 -9.03
CA GLN A 65 6.64 -0.18 -9.47
C GLN A 65 6.53 -1.70 -9.36
N LYS A 66 5.98 -2.22 -8.24
CA LYS A 66 5.75 -3.67 -8.09
C LYS A 66 4.85 -4.23 -9.17
N VAL A 67 3.80 -3.50 -9.55
CA VAL A 67 2.91 -3.88 -10.66
C VAL A 67 3.68 -3.87 -11.99
N ARG A 68 4.43 -2.78 -12.30
CA ARG A 68 5.17 -2.66 -13.57
C ARG A 68 6.25 -3.70 -13.81
N THR A 69 6.97 -4.16 -12.77
CA THR A 69 8.00 -5.19 -12.94
C THR A 69 7.41 -6.54 -13.37
N ILE A 70 6.13 -6.78 -13.04
CA ILE A 70 5.41 -8.00 -13.41
C ILE A 70 4.62 -7.84 -14.72
N THR A 71 4.13 -6.62 -15.02
CA THR A 71 3.48 -6.30 -16.31
C THR A 71 4.42 -6.45 -17.51
N GLY A 72 5.73 -6.54 -17.30
CA GLY A 72 6.72 -6.55 -18.38
C GLY A 72 6.77 -7.80 -19.24
N THR A 73 6.46 -9.00 -18.72
CA THR A 73 6.86 -10.21 -19.48
C THR A 73 6.03 -11.48 -19.32
N GLU A 74 5.28 -11.75 -18.23
CA GLU A 74 4.82 -13.14 -17.96
C GLU A 74 3.46 -13.29 -17.25
N VAL A 75 2.55 -12.31 -17.31
CA VAL A 75 1.20 -12.46 -16.69
C VAL A 75 0.09 -12.56 -17.73
N VAL A 76 -0.71 -13.62 -17.63
CA VAL A 76 -1.95 -13.80 -18.41
C VAL A 76 -3.11 -13.08 -17.71
N GLY A 77 -3.72 -12.14 -18.43
CA GLY A 77 -4.82 -11.30 -17.94
C GLY A 77 -4.36 -9.99 -17.30
N GLU A 78 -5.32 -9.21 -16.83
CA GLU A 78 -5.11 -7.95 -16.12
C GLU A 78 -4.96 -8.22 -14.62
N LEU A 79 -3.81 -7.87 -14.05
CA LEU A 79 -3.54 -8.03 -12.63
C LEU A 79 -4.29 -6.97 -11.82
N ILE A 80 -5.16 -7.39 -10.90
CA ILE A 80 -5.95 -6.49 -10.05
C ILE A 80 -5.32 -6.31 -8.68
N ASP A 81 -4.83 -7.41 -8.09
CA ASP A 81 -4.25 -7.41 -6.75
C ASP A 81 -3.07 -8.39 -6.70
N LEU A 82 -2.02 -8.01 -5.99
CA LEU A 82 -0.85 -8.86 -5.81
C LEU A 82 -0.15 -8.57 -4.49
N GLU A 83 -0.19 -9.55 -3.61
CA GLU A 83 0.67 -9.68 -2.44
C GLU A 83 1.77 -10.73 -2.73
N LEU A 84 2.98 -10.26 -3.00
CA LEU A 84 4.16 -11.09 -3.22
C LEU A 84 4.31 -12.15 -2.11
N GLY A 85 4.38 -13.43 -2.52
CA GLY A 85 4.54 -14.57 -1.61
C GLY A 85 3.29 -14.97 -0.82
N LYS A 86 2.14 -14.34 -1.08
CA LYS A 86 0.86 -14.67 -0.41
C LYS A 86 -0.26 -14.94 -1.39
N ARG A 87 -0.63 -13.98 -2.23
CA ARG A 87 -1.82 -14.05 -3.09
C ARG A 87 -1.67 -13.16 -4.32
N GLY A 88 -2.20 -13.58 -5.45
CA GLY A 88 -2.42 -12.74 -6.62
C GLY A 88 -3.84 -12.95 -7.15
N ILE A 89 -4.43 -11.88 -7.67
CA ILE A 89 -5.73 -11.89 -8.35
C ILE A 89 -5.55 -11.21 -9.70
N SER A 90 -5.84 -11.94 -10.77
CA SER A 90 -5.96 -11.40 -12.13
C SER A 90 -7.37 -11.63 -12.66
N ILE A 91 -7.82 -10.74 -13.53
CA ILE A 91 -8.99 -10.95 -14.38
C ILE A 91 -8.51 -11.28 -15.78
N PHE A 92 -8.96 -12.41 -16.30
CA PHE A 92 -8.69 -12.84 -17.65
C PHE A 92 -10.01 -12.83 -18.44
N GLU A 93 -10.06 -12.02 -19.50
CA GLU A 93 -11.20 -11.99 -20.41
C GLU A 93 -10.85 -12.78 -21.68
N PRO A 94 -11.43 -13.98 -21.89
CA PRO A 94 -11.13 -14.81 -23.04
C PRO A 94 -11.72 -14.23 -24.32
N THR A 95 -10.91 -14.12 -25.37
CA THR A 95 -11.38 -13.72 -26.71
C THR A 95 -11.84 -14.93 -27.54
N GLU A 96 -12.49 -14.69 -28.67
CA GLU A 96 -13.04 -15.75 -29.55
C GLU A 96 -11.96 -16.75 -30.04
N ASP A 97 -10.70 -16.32 -30.14
CA ASP A 97 -9.57 -17.17 -30.53
C ASP A 97 -9.18 -18.20 -29.44
N MET A 98 -9.56 -17.91 -28.20
CA MET A 98 -9.21 -18.66 -27.00
C MET A 98 -10.27 -19.69 -26.60
N VAL A 99 -11.40 -19.74 -27.34
CA VAL A 99 -12.50 -20.69 -27.11
C VAL A 99 -12.60 -21.72 -28.23
N PHE A 100 -13.26 -22.85 -27.95
CA PHE A 100 -13.67 -23.81 -28.97
C PHE A 100 -14.82 -23.23 -29.79
N VAL A 101 -14.63 -23.04 -31.09
CA VAL A 101 -15.61 -22.42 -32.02
C VAL A 101 -17.03 -23.02 -31.91
N LYS A 102 -17.13 -24.33 -31.66
CA LYS A 102 -18.41 -25.05 -31.60
C LYS A 102 -19.11 -25.01 -30.24
N THR A 103 -18.36 -24.95 -29.15
CA THR A 103 -18.92 -25.07 -27.78
C THR A 103 -18.76 -23.81 -26.95
N LYS A 104 -18.00 -22.82 -27.44
CA LYS A 104 -17.62 -21.59 -26.75
C LYS A 104 -16.96 -21.81 -25.38
N ILE A 105 -16.39 -23.01 -25.16
CA ILE A 105 -15.64 -23.34 -23.95
C ILE A 105 -14.20 -22.83 -24.10
N VAL A 106 -13.67 -22.16 -23.08
CA VAL A 106 -12.28 -21.68 -23.05
C VAL A 106 -11.32 -22.88 -23.10
N LYS A 107 -10.30 -22.83 -23.96
CA LYS A 107 -9.28 -23.90 -24.02
C LYS A 107 -8.48 -23.86 -22.72
N GLY A 108 -8.36 -25.02 -22.06
CA GLY A 108 -7.74 -25.12 -20.73
C GLY A 108 -6.31 -24.57 -20.65
N GLN A 109 -5.56 -24.58 -21.77
CA GLN A 109 -4.23 -23.98 -21.85
C GLN A 109 -4.22 -22.50 -21.42
N TYR A 110 -5.26 -21.72 -21.74
CA TYR A 110 -5.35 -20.30 -21.36
C TYR A 110 -5.77 -20.08 -19.91
N ILE A 111 -6.37 -21.08 -19.27
CA ILE A 111 -6.74 -21.03 -17.84
C ILE A 111 -5.53 -21.37 -16.96
N TYR A 112 -4.60 -22.19 -17.48
CA TYR A 112 -3.41 -22.64 -16.77
C TYR A 112 -2.15 -21.79 -17.06
N SER A 113 -2.25 -20.86 -18.01
CA SER A 113 -1.14 -19.98 -18.40
C SER A 113 -1.09 -18.72 -17.54
#